data_AF-A0A7Y7BD26-F1
#
_entry.id   AF-A0A7Y7BD26-F1
#
_cell.length_a   1.000
_cell.length_b   1.000
_cell.length_c   1.000
_cell.angle_alpha   90.00
_cell.angle_beta   90.00
_cell.angle_gamma   90.00
#
_symmetry.space_group_name_H-M   'P 1'
#
loop_
_entity.id
_entity.type
_entity.pdbx_description
1 polymer ?
#
loop_
_entity_poly.entity_id
_entity_poly.type
_entity_poly.pdbx_seq_one_letter_code
_entity_poly.pdbx_strand_id
1 'polypeptide(L)' 'MRRFGLIGYPLGHSFSKKYFTEKFEKEKIEDCEYDLYPLEDIEELPDLIKSEKE' A
#
# COMPACT_ATOMS: atom_id res chain seq x y z
N MET A 1 -10.79 1.09 8.64
CA MET A 1 -9.99 1.53 7.48
C MET A 1 -9.29 0.37 6.80
N ARG A 2 -9.67 0.11 5.55
CA ARG A 2 -9.06 -0.94 4.71
C ARG A 2 -7.75 -0.43 4.11
N ARG A 3 -6.64 -1.09 4.42
CA ARG A 3 -5.35 -0.77 3.80
C ARG A 3 -5.09 -1.65 2.59
N PHE A 4 -4.76 -1.02 1.48
CA PHE A 4 -4.24 -1.65 0.27
C PHE A 4 -2.80 -1.22 0.09
N GLY A 5 -2.03 -1.97 -0.70
CA GLY A 5 -0.71 -1.51 -1.08
C GLY A 5 0.02 -2.40 -2.05
N LEU A 6 1.20 -1.93 -2.43
CA LEU A 6 2.15 -2.62 -3.29
C LEU A 6 3.39 -3.01 -2.50
N ILE A 7 3.75 -4.30 -2.53
CA ILE A 7 4.94 -4.85 -1.91
C ILE A 7 5.98 -5.16 -2.99
N GLY A 8 7.24 -4.76 -2.76
CA GLY A 8 8.37 -5.03 -3.65
C GLY A 8 9.47 -4.00 -3.48
N TYR A 9 10.58 -4.10 -4.22
CA TYR A 9 11.67 -3.12 -4.14
C TYR A 9 12.44 -3.03 -5.47
N PRO A 10 12.90 -1.83 -5.89
CA PRO A 10 12.58 -0.51 -5.35
C PRO A 10 11.22 0.00 -5.86
N LEU A 11 10.50 0.79 -5.07
CA LEU A 11 9.17 1.34 -5.44
C LEU A 11 9.17 2.83 -5.81
N GLY A 12 10.35 3.46 -5.92
CA GLY A 12 10.46 4.92 -6.14
C GLY A 12 9.81 5.45 -7.43
N HIS A 13 9.66 4.60 -8.46
CA HIS A 13 8.99 4.94 -9.71
C HIS A 13 7.55 4.39 -9.82
N SER A 14 7.00 3.83 -8.75
CA SER A 14 5.64 3.31 -8.77
C SER A 14 4.61 4.44 -8.82
N PHE A 15 3.72 4.39 -9.81
CA PHE A 15 2.57 5.30 -9.91
C PHE A 15 1.33 4.75 -9.20
N SER A 16 1.37 3.52 -8.68
CA SER A 16 0.20 2.84 -8.12
C SER A 16 -0.42 3.61 -6.95
N LYS A 17 0.39 4.13 -6.02
CA LYS A 17 -0.13 4.92 -4.89
C LYS A 17 -0.95 6.11 -5.36
N LYS A 18 -0.38 6.95 -6.22
CA LYS A 18 -1.09 8.10 -6.80
C LYS A 18 -2.37 7.68 -7.53
N TYR A 19 -2.28 6.65 -8.39
CA TYR A 19 -3.43 6.16 -9.15
C TYR A 19 -4.58 5.69 -8.26
N PHE A 20 -4.30 4.89 -7.23
CA PHE A 20 -5.35 4.36 -6.36
C PHE A 20 -5.90 5.41 -5.41
N THR A 21 -5.09 6.34 -4.90
CA THR A 21 -5.58 7.50 -4.14
C THR A 21 -6.56 8.32 -4.99
N GLU A 22 -6.18 8.71 -6.21
CA GLU A 22 -7.05 9.48 -7.12
C GLU A 22 -8.32 8.70 -7.48
N LYS A 23 -8.21 7.38 -7.66
CA LYS A 23 -9.36 6.51 -7.93
C LYS A 23 -10.34 6.48 -6.76
N PHE A 24 -9.85 6.30 -5.53
CA PHE A 24 -10.69 6.25 -4.33
C PHE A 24 -11.44 7.57 -4.13
N GLU A 25 -10.75 8.70 -4.32
CA GLU A 25 -11.37 10.02 -4.27
C GLU A 25 -12.45 10.20 -5.35
N LYS A 26 -12.14 9.87 -6.61
CA LYS A 26 -13.05 10.01 -7.76
C LYS A 26 -14.29 9.13 -7.64
N GLU A 27 -14.11 7.91 -7.16
CA GLU A 27 -15.20 6.92 -7.02
C GLU A 27 -15.91 7.01 -5.67
N LYS A 28 -15.51 7.95 -4.79
CA LYS A 28 -16.04 8.11 -3.42
C LYS A 28 -15.96 6.82 -2.61
N ILE A 29 -14.85 6.10 -2.75
CA ILE A 29 -14.55 4.92 -1.96
C ILE A 29 -13.92 5.42 -0.65
N GLU A 30 -14.70 5.36 0.42
CA GLU A 30 -14.28 5.79 1.74
C GLU A 30 -13.69 4.62 2.56
N ASP A 31 -13.07 4.97 3.69
CA ASP A 31 -12.46 4.05 4.63
C ASP A 31 -11.42 3.13 3.97
N CYS A 32 -10.63 3.67 3.04
CA CYS A 32 -9.51 2.96 2.44
C CYS A 32 -8.31 3.84 2.11
N GLU A 33 -7.12 3.26 2.24
CA GLU A 33 -5.84 3.90 1.89
C GLU A 33 -5.01 2.96 1.01
N TYR A 34 -4.06 3.54 0.26
CA TYR A 34 -3.12 2.79 -0.56
C TYR A 34 -1.69 3.26 -0.28
N ASP A 35 -0.83 2.32 0.10
CA ASP A 35 0.58 2.59 0.41
C ASP A 35 1.58 1.74 -0.37
N LEU A 36 2.83 2.19 -0.38
CA LEU A 36 3.95 1.46 -0.94
C LEU A 36 4.73 0.86 0.22
N TYR A 37 4.97 -0.44 0.15
CA TYR A 37 5.70 -1.20 1.15
C TYR A 37 6.99 -1.72 0.51
N PRO A 38 8.07 -0.91 0.51
CA PRO A 38 9.34 -1.33 -0.03
C PRO A 38 9.94 -2.44 0.83
N LEU A 39 9.93 -3.68 0.33
CA LEU A 39 10.51 -4.85 0.98
C LEU A 39 11.60 -5.42 0.07
N GLU A 40 12.81 -5.53 0.58
CA GLU A 40 13.95 -6.11 -0.14
C GLU A 40 13.89 -7.64 -0.11
N ASP A 41 13.36 -8.21 0.98
CA ASP A 41 13.20 -9.65 1.17
C ASP A 41 11.76 -10.04 1.54
N ILE A 42 11.30 -11.19 1.05
CA ILE A 42 9.99 -11.75 1.38
C ILE A 42 9.88 -12.13 2.86
N GLU A 43 11.00 -12.41 3.52
CA GLU A 43 11.06 -12.70 4.96
C GLU A 43 10.64 -11.51 5.83
N GLU A 44 10.63 -10.29 5.30
CA GLU A 44 10.16 -9.08 6.00
C GLU A 44 8.62 -8.97 6.04
N LEU A 45 7.92 -9.72 5.19
CA LEU A 45 6.45 -9.67 5.07
C LEU A 45 5.70 -9.95 6.37
N PRO A 46 6.05 -10.98 7.17
CA PRO A 46 5.36 -11.25 8.42
C PRO A 46 5.44 -10.09 9.42
N ASP A 47 6.55 -9.35 9.44
CA ASP A 47 6.74 -8.22 10.34
C ASP A 47 5.97 -6.99 9.86
N LEU A 48 5.90 -6.77 8.55
CA LEU A 48 4.99 -5.78 7.96
C LEU A 48 3.53 -6.05 8.35
N ILE A 49 3.06 -7.30 8.20
CA ILE A 49 1.67 -7.65 8.55
C ILE A 49 1.41 -7.44 10.05
N LYS A 50 2.40 -7.66 10.91
CA LYS A 50 2.27 -7.40 12.35
C LYS A 50 2.26 -5.91 12.68
N SER A 51 3.01 -5.07 11.97
CA SER A 51 3.03 -3.62 12.18
C SER A 51 1.77 -2.92 11.68
N GLU A 52 1.12 -3.49 10.67
CA GLU A 52 -0.12 -3.01 10.07
C GLU A 52 -1.39 -3.51 10.78
N LYS A 53 -1.28 -3.96 12.03
CA LYS A 53 -2.45 -4.34 12.85
C LYS A 53 -3.34 -3.12 13.13
N GLU A 54 -4.65 -3.35 13.12
CA GLU A 54 -5.69 -2.38 13.53
C GLU A 54 -5.42 -1.74 14.89
#